data_AF-A0A803LM55-F1
#
_entry.id   AF-A0A803LM55-F1
#
_cell.length_a   1.000
_cell.length_b   1.000
_cell.length_c   1.000
_cell.angle_alpha   90.00
_cell.angle_beta   90.00
_cell.angle_gamma   90.00
#
_symmetry.space_group_name_H-M   'P 1'
#
loop_
_entity.id
_entity.type
_entity.pdbx_description
1 polymer ?
#
loop_
_entity_poly.entity_id
_entity_poly.type
_entity_poly.pdbx_seq_one_letter_code
_entity_poly.pdbx_strand_id
1 'polypeptide(L)'
;MNIIVLDLNPLYDVITNREYKEKYYKSLMPLSIKYAELLPWGGKLTGESLRFFSPIVIWTRFSTSQDKHDILFDAFSDYYKTWLDLMEQAVEETAADQIMLNSEAQHKYLTWRAEKDPGHPMLKRLLGEDKARNLLRSFLFNGVDEIGNKTFLDYFPGYKLDDETLNEKRSIMGKSFENRPWDSRGELIDNC
;
A
#
# COMPACT_ATOMS: atom_id res chain seq x y z
N MET A 1 21.60 -4.56 0.06
CA MET A 1 20.68 -3.51 -0.44
C MET A 1 19.31 -3.84 0.11
N ASN A 2 18.70 -2.90 0.81
CA ASN A 2 17.37 -3.04 1.39
C ASN A 2 16.37 -2.23 0.56
N ILE A 3 15.19 -2.80 0.29
CA ILE A 3 14.07 -2.14 -0.39
C ILE A 3 12.87 -2.30 0.52
N ILE A 4 12.41 -1.21 1.11
CA ILE A 4 11.46 -1.25 2.21
C ILE A 4 10.23 -0.41 1.86
N VAL A 5 9.07 -1.00 2.14
CA VAL A 5 7.78 -0.30 2.27
C VAL A 5 7.27 -0.62 3.66
N LEU A 6 7.04 0.41 4.48
CA LEU A 6 6.35 0.32 5.77
C LEU A 6 5.28 1.40 5.78
N ASP A 7 4.03 1.03 6.05
CA ASP A 7 2.91 1.95 5.98
C ASP A 7 1.73 1.47 6.82
N LEU A 8 0.86 2.41 7.16
CA LEU A 8 -0.51 2.17 7.57
C LEU A 8 -1.39 2.42 6.36
N ASN A 9 -1.45 1.47 5.41
CA ASN A 9 -2.15 1.67 4.15
C ASN A 9 -3.62 2.06 4.40
N PRO A 10 -4.12 3.14 3.77
CA PRO A 10 -5.48 3.56 3.98
C PRO A 10 -6.46 2.61 3.30
N LEU A 11 -7.62 2.38 3.94
CA LEU A 11 -8.70 1.62 3.31
C LEU A 11 -9.26 2.37 2.10
N TYR A 12 -9.37 3.69 2.21
CA TYR A 12 -9.86 4.57 1.14
C TYR A 12 -8.73 5.42 0.55
N ASP A 13 -8.82 5.71 -0.74
CA ASP A 13 -7.85 6.56 -1.44
C ASP A 13 -7.83 7.98 -0.84
N VAL A 14 -6.80 8.27 -0.04
CA VAL A 14 -6.61 9.52 0.72
C VAL A 14 -6.38 10.75 -0.18
N ILE A 15 -6.10 10.55 -1.47
CA ILE A 15 -6.00 11.63 -2.45
C ILE A 15 -7.39 12.22 -2.71
N THR A 16 -8.40 11.36 -2.75
CA THR A 16 -9.78 11.73 -3.08
C THR A 16 -10.67 11.82 -1.84
N ASN A 17 -10.40 11.03 -0.80
CA ASN A 17 -11.18 10.97 0.43
C ASN A 17 -10.49 11.76 1.56
N ARG A 18 -10.75 13.08 1.59
CA ARG A 18 -10.17 14.00 2.57
C ARG A 18 -10.61 13.73 4.01
N GLU A 19 -11.87 13.32 4.21
CA GLU A 19 -12.39 13.03 5.55
C GLU A 19 -11.69 11.82 6.18
N TYR A 20 -11.51 10.74 5.40
CA TYR A 20 -10.75 9.58 5.85
C TYR A 20 -9.29 9.94 6.13
N LYS A 21 -8.67 10.75 5.25
CA LYS A 21 -7.31 11.24 5.45
C LYS A 21 -7.16 12.01 6.76
N GLU A 22 -8.02 12.99 6.99
CA GLU A 22 -8.02 13.81 8.22
C GLU A 22 -8.25 12.96 9.47
N LYS A 23 -9.22 12.02 9.41
CA LYS A 23 -9.57 11.14 10.52
C LYS A 23 -8.38 10.31 11.01
N TYR A 24 -7.59 9.74 10.10
CA TYR A 24 -6.57 8.74 10.46
C TYR A 24 -5.13 9.26 10.42
N TYR A 25 -4.80 10.28 9.63
CA TYR A 25 -3.40 10.62 9.35
C TYR A 25 -2.97 11.99 9.84
N LYS A 26 -3.91 12.91 10.12
CA LYS A 26 -3.57 14.28 10.56
C LYS A 26 -2.68 14.28 11.80
N SER A 27 -3.03 13.49 12.80
CA SER A 27 -2.26 13.35 14.05
C SER A 27 -0.94 12.60 13.88
N LEU A 28 -0.77 11.88 12.77
CA LEU A 28 0.39 11.01 12.52
C LEU A 28 1.50 11.69 11.72
N MET A 29 1.28 12.92 11.22
CA MET A 29 2.30 13.64 10.47
C MET A 29 3.64 13.83 11.21
N PRO A 30 3.68 14.09 12.54
CA PRO A 30 4.94 14.14 13.28
C PRO A 30 5.76 12.83 13.19
N LEU A 31 5.09 11.67 13.20
CA LEU A 31 5.73 10.36 13.03
C LEU A 31 6.34 10.23 11.64
N SER A 32 5.61 10.67 10.60
CA SER A 32 6.13 10.68 9.24
C SER A 32 7.37 11.56 9.10
N ILE A 33 7.36 12.75 9.69
CA ILE A 33 8.49 13.70 9.59
C ILE A 33 9.73 13.09 10.25
N LYS A 34 9.60 12.55 11.47
CA LYS A 34 10.68 11.86 12.21
C LYS A 34 11.39 10.83 11.32
N TYR A 35 10.64 9.95 10.67
CA TYR A 35 11.24 8.86 9.90
C TYR A 35 11.62 9.23 8.47
N ALA A 36 11.01 10.24 7.86
CA ALA A 36 11.42 10.75 6.54
C ALA A 36 12.83 11.35 6.57
N GLU A 37 13.25 11.95 7.69
CA GLU A 37 14.61 12.46 7.89
C GLU A 37 15.65 11.34 8.04
N LEU A 38 15.27 10.23 8.68
CA LEU A 38 16.17 9.11 8.99
C LEU A 38 16.25 8.06 7.87
N LEU A 39 15.14 7.86 7.15
CA LEU A 39 14.97 6.89 6.07
C LEU A 39 14.55 7.63 4.80
N PRO A 40 15.51 8.08 3.97
CA PRO A 40 15.22 8.92 2.82
C PRO A 40 14.39 8.17 1.78
N TRP A 41 13.70 8.94 0.94
CA TRP A 41 12.84 8.43 -0.12
C TRP A 41 13.58 7.50 -1.08
N GLY A 42 12.98 6.36 -1.42
CA GLY A 42 13.60 5.31 -2.23
C GLY A 42 13.69 5.58 -3.75
N GLY A 43 13.35 6.79 -4.19
CA GLY A 43 13.26 7.19 -5.60
C GLY A 43 11.97 6.69 -6.27
N LYS A 44 11.97 6.58 -7.61
CA LYS A 44 10.75 6.22 -8.34
C LYS A 44 10.15 4.86 -7.93
N LEU A 45 8.82 4.82 -7.88
CA LEU A 45 8.00 3.64 -7.62
C LEU A 45 6.88 3.49 -8.68
N THR A 46 6.19 2.35 -8.68
CA THR A 46 5.01 2.12 -9.54
C THR A 46 3.94 3.16 -9.24
N GLY A 47 3.56 3.97 -10.23
CA GLY A 47 2.68 5.13 -10.02
C GLY A 47 1.33 4.76 -9.44
N GLU A 48 0.74 3.65 -9.90
CA GLU A 48 -0.55 3.16 -9.41
C GLU A 48 -0.52 2.74 -7.93
N SER A 49 0.66 2.39 -7.39
CA SER A 49 0.80 2.02 -5.98
C SER A 49 0.54 3.19 -5.03
N LEU A 50 0.67 4.43 -5.50
CA LEU A 50 0.44 5.62 -4.68
C LEU A 50 -0.99 5.68 -4.11
N ARG A 51 -1.98 5.14 -4.84
CA ARG A 51 -3.39 5.09 -4.42
C ARG A 51 -3.64 4.23 -3.18
N PHE A 52 -2.68 3.39 -2.82
CA PHE A 52 -2.73 2.52 -1.65
C PHE A 52 -1.74 2.93 -0.56
N PHE A 53 -1.01 4.03 -0.76
CA PHE A 53 -0.08 4.54 0.24
C PHE A 53 -0.68 5.71 0.99
N SER A 54 -0.39 5.75 2.28
CA SER A 54 -0.75 6.88 3.13
C SER A 54 0.27 8.03 3.00
N PRO A 55 -0.06 9.24 3.48
CA PRO A 55 0.90 10.33 3.56
C PRO A 55 2.07 10.09 4.51
N ILE A 56 2.00 9.04 5.35
CA ILE A 56 3.06 8.66 6.29
C ILE A 56 3.92 7.49 5.78
N VAL A 57 3.70 6.96 4.58
CA VAL A 57 4.47 5.81 4.06
C VAL A 57 5.98 6.03 4.14
N ILE A 58 6.69 4.99 4.59
CA ILE A 58 8.14 4.86 4.46
C ILE A 58 8.40 3.98 3.25
N TRP A 59 8.74 4.62 2.14
CA TRP A 59 9.33 3.99 0.98
C TRP A 59 10.79 4.42 0.88
N THR A 60 11.69 3.47 1.13
CA THR A 60 13.12 3.76 1.26
C THR A 60 13.98 2.66 0.65
N ARG A 61 15.18 3.04 0.19
CA ARG A 61 16.23 2.11 -0.26
C ARG A 61 17.55 2.52 0.36
N PHE A 62 18.25 1.57 0.96
CA PHE A 62 19.53 1.87 1.61
C PHE A 62 20.48 0.66 1.61
N SER A 63 21.77 0.96 1.67
CA SER A 63 22.82 -0.05 1.87
C SER A 63 22.79 -0.57 3.30
N THR A 64 23.11 -1.86 3.45
CA THR A 64 23.10 -2.55 4.75
C THR A 64 24.09 -1.92 5.72
N SER A 65 23.60 -1.54 6.90
CA SER A 65 24.39 -1.07 8.05
C SER A 65 23.58 -1.29 9.33
N GLN A 66 24.27 -1.46 10.46
CA GLN A 66 23.61 -1.69 11.75
C GLN A 66 22.70 -0.51 12.11
N ASP A 67 23.23 0.72 12.05
CA ASP A 67 22.49 1.95 12.34
C ASP A 67 21.17 2.05 11.55
N LYS A 68 21.18 1.71 10.24
CA LYS A 68 19.95 1.74 9.43
C LYS A 68 18.96 0.63 9.79
N HIS A 69 19.44 -0.52 10.23
CA HIS A 69 18.56 -1.59 10.70
C HIS A 69 17.94 -1.25 12.05
N ASP A 70 18.68 -0.62 12.96
CA ASP A 70 18.17 -0.16 14.25
C ASP A 70 17.08 0.90 14.04
N ILE A 71 17.34 1.89 13.18
CA ILE A 71 16.33 2.90 12.77
C ILE A 71 15.08 2.24 12.16
N LEU A 72 15.25 1.24 11.30
CA LEU A 72 14.12 0.53 10.68
C LEU A 72 13.31 -0.25 11.72
N PHE A 73 13.98 -0.88 12.69
CA PHE A 73 13.31 -1.61 13.76
C PHE A 73 12.51 -0.67 14.66
N ASP A 74 13.06 0.50 14.99
CA ASP A 74 12.35 1.55 15.71
C ASP A 74 11.15 2.05 14.89
N ALA A 75 11.32 2.28 13.59
CA ALA A 75 10.22 2.67 12.69
C ALA A 75 9.10 1.64 12.69
N PHE A 76 9.43 0.36 12.53
CA PHE A 76 8.45 -0.72 12.59
C PHE A 76 7.70 -0.72 13.92
N SER A 77 8.42 -0.61 15.04
CA SER A 77 7.84 -0.61 16.37
C SER A 77 6.89 0.56 16.61
N ASP A 78 7.28 1.78 16.21
CA ASP A 78 6.46 2.98 16.37
C ASP A 78 5.21 2.94 15.45
N TYR A 79 5.35 2.49 14.20
CA TYR A 79 4.21 2.36 13.27
C TYR A 79 3.22 1.31 13.76
N TYR A 80 3.72 0.17 14.25
CA TYR A 80 2.84 -0.89 14.75
C TYR A 80 2.12 -0.49 16.03
N LYS A 81 2.80 0.19 16.97
CA LYS A 81 2.13 0.77 18.16
C LYS A 81 1.07 1.80 17.77
N THR A 82 1.39 2.70 16.85
CA THR A 82 0.43 3.68 16.31
C THR A 82 -0.80 3.00 15.73
N TRP A 83 -0.64 1.90 15.00
CA TRP A 83 -1.76 1.13 14.48
C TRP A 83 -2.61 0.50 15.59
N LEU A 84 -1.99 -0.03 16.64
CA LEU A 84 -2.71 -0.57 17.80
C LEU A 84 -3.52 0.52 18.52
N ASP A 85 -2.97 1.73 18.67
CA ASP A 85 -3.68 2.86 19.25
C ASP A 85 -4.89 3.28 18.40
N LEU A 86 -4.78 3.23 17.06
CA LEU A 86 -5.90 3.46 16.15
C LEU A 86 -6.97 2.38 16.26
N MET A 87 -6.56 1.12 16.47
CA MET A 87 -7.50 0.01 16.69
C MET A 87 -8.27 0.16 18.00
N GLU A 88 -7.60 0.57 19.08
CA GLU A 88 -8.25 0.78 20.38
C GLU A 88 -9.33 1.88 20.31
N GLN A 89 -9.09 2.90 19.48
CA GLN A 89 -10.02 4.01 19.26
C GLN A 89 -11.10 3.70 18.21
N ALA A 90 -11.02 2.56 17.52
CA ALA A 90 -11.94 2.22 16.45
C ALA A 90 -13.33 1.91 17.02
N VAL A 91 -14.34 2.59 16.49
CA VAL A 91 -15.75 2.31 16.77
C VAL A 91 -16.29 1.42 15.66
N GLU A 92 -17.00 0.35 16.05
CA GLU A 92 -17.64 -0.57 15.11
C GLU A 92 -18.64 0.15 14.22
N GLU A 93 -18.52 -0.06 12.91
CA GLU A 93 -19.51 0.44 11.94
C GLU A 93 -20.74 -0.47 11.96
N THR A 94 -21.93 0.13 12.01
CA THR A 94 -23.21 -0.59 12.07
C THR A 94 -24.09 -0.34 10.86
N ALA A 95 -23.78 0.70 10.06
CA ALA A 95 -24.49 1.00 8.83
C ALA A 95 -24.11 0.01 7.73
N ALA A 96 -25.07 -0.78 7.26
CA ALA A 96 -24.84 -1.87 6.31
C ALA A 96 -24.22 -1.40 4.98
N ASP A 97 -24.64 -0.23 4.49
CA ASP A 97 -24.08 0.41 3.30
C ASP A 97 -22.60 0.78 3.48
N GLN A 98 -22.24 1.36 4.62
CA GLN A 98 -20.84 1.69 4.93
C GLN A 98 -19.98 0.43 5.11
N ILE A 99 -20.53 -0.64 5.72
CA ILE A 99 -19.84 -1.94 5.83
C ILE A 99 -19.57 -2.53 4.43
N MET A 100 -20.54 -2.48 3.52
CA MET A 100 -20.35 -2.93 2.14
C MET A 100 -19.25 -2.12 1.43
N LEU A 101 -19.24 -0.79 1.60
CA LEU A 101 -18.20 0.07 1.03
C LEU A 101 -16.81 -0.24 1.62
N ASN A 102 -16.72 -0.49 2.93
CA ASN A 102 -15.48 -0.88 3.60
C ASN A 102 -14.96 -2.21 3.03
N SER A 103 -15.85 -3.20 2.91
CA SER A 103 -15.55 -4.52 2.36
C SER A 103 -15.09 -4.45 0.90
N GLU A 104 -15.78 -3.67 0.06
CA GLU A 104 -15.38 -3.47 -1.34
C GLU A 104 -14.00 -2.79 -1.46
N ALA A 105 -13.72 -1.80 -0.62
CA ALA A 105 -12.44 -1.11 -0.60
C ALA A 105 -11.29 -2.05 -0.21
N GLN A 106 -11.51 -2.91 0.79
CA GLN A 106 -10.55 -3.94 1.19
C GLN A 106 -10.36 -4.97 0.07
N HIS A 107 -11.45 -5.44 -0.54
CA HIS A 107 -11.40 -6.38 -1.65
C HIS A 107 -10.55 -5.83 -2.80
N LYS A 108 -10.79 -4.58 -3.21
CA LYS A 108 -10.00 -3.88 -4.24
C LYS A 108 -8.51 -3.86 -3.93
N TYR A 109 -8.13 -3.60 -2.68
CA TYR A 109 -6.73 -3.62 -2.25
C TYR A 109 -6.13 -5.04 -2.34
N LEU A 110 -6.84 -6.06 -1.86
CA LEU A 110 -6.39 -7.45 -1.93
C LEU A 110 -6.24 -7.91 -3.39
N THR A 111 -7.21 -7.58 -4.26
CA THR A 111 -7.15 -7.87 -5.70
C THR A 111 -5.94 -7.22 -6.35
N TRP A 112 -5.63 -5.96 -6.01
CA TRP A 112 -4.44 -5.28 -6.51
C TRP A 112 -3.15 -5.99 -6.10
N ARG A 113 -3.00 -6.28 -4.81
CA ARG A 113 -1.78 -6.89 -4.27
C ARG A 113 -1.61 -8.32 -4.79
N ALA A 114 -2.67 -9.13 -4.81
CA ALA A 114 -2.65 -10.51 -5.30
C ALA A 114 -2.28 -10.62 -6.79
N GLU A 115 -2.43 -9.55 -7.57
CA GLU A 115 -2.06 -9.52 -8.98
C GLU A 115 -0.69 -8.85 -9.24
N LYS A 116 -0.42 -7.69 -8.61
CA LYS A 116 0.69 -6.80 -9.00
C LYS A 116 1.81 -6.64 -7.95
N ASP A 117 1.76 -7.34 -6.81
CA ASP A 117 2.79 -7.21 -5.77
C ASP A 117 4.20 -7.54 -6.31
N PRO A 118 5.22 -6.72 -5.96
CA PRO A 118 6.55 -6.87 -6.50
C PRO A 118 7.27 -8.16 -6.11
N GLY A 119 6.83 -8.83 -5.03
CA GLY A 119 7.39 -10.09 -4.53
C GLY A 119 7.00 -11.33 -5.34
N HIS A 120 5.98 -11.26 -6.20
CA HIS A 120 5.49 -12.42 -6.96
C HIS A 120 6.57 -13.17 -7.74
N PRO A 121 7.44 -12.51 -8.54
CA PRO A 121 8.45 -13.21 -9.32
C PRO A 121 9.45 -14.00 -8.45
N MET A 122 9.75 -13.49 -7.25
CA MET A 122 10.61 -14.19 -6.30
C MET A 122 9.93 -15.46 -5.77
N LEU A 123 8.66 -15.37 -5.36
CA LEU A 123 7.89 -16.52 -4.89
C LEU A 123 7.75 -17.58 -5.97
N LYS A 124 7.45 -17.18 -7.21
CA LYS A 124 7.38 -18.09 -8.38
C LYS A 124 8.70 -18.83 -8.59
N ARG A 125 9.83 -18.13 -8.48
CA ARG A 125 11.17 -18.73 -8.61
C ARG A 125 11.48 -19.73 -7.48
N LEU A 126 11.00 -19.48 -6.27
CA LEU A 126 11.26 -20.34 -5.10
C LEU A 126 10.34 -21.55 -5.01
N LEU A 127 9.07 -21.39 -5.38
CA LEU A 127 8.02 -22.38 -5.11
C LEU A 127 7.41 -23.01 -6.37
N GLY A 128 7.65 -22.42 -7.55
CA GLY A 128 6.91 -22.72 -8.77
C GLY A 128 5.59 -21.93 -8.85
N GLU A 129 5.02 -21.87 -10.06
CA GLU A 129 3.85 -21.05 -10.39
C GLU A 129 2.63 -21.35 -9.50
N ASP A 130 2.20 -22.61 -9.45
CA ASP A 130 0.95 -22.98 -8.77
C ASP A 130 1.03 -22.78 -7.25
N LYS A 131 2.16 -23.14 -6.63
CA LYS A 131 2.35 -22.96 -5.18
C LYS A 131 2.49 -21.49 -4.81
N ALA A 132 3.18 -20.69 -5.63
CA ALA A 132 3.25 -19.25 -5.42
C ALA A 132 1.87 -18.60 -5.57
N ARG A 133 1.09 -18.97 -6.58
CA ARG A 133 -0.28 -18.50 -6.76
C ARG A 133 -1.17 -18.87 -5.59
N ASN A 134 -1.10 -20.12 -5.13
CA ASN A 134 -1.85 -20.56 -3.96
C ASN A 134 -1.45 -19.74 -2.72
N LEU A 135 -0.16 -19.65 -2.38
CA LEU A 135 0.33 -18.87 -1.23
C LEU A 135 -0.14 -17.40 -1.28
N LEU A 136 -0.15 -16.79 -2.46
CA LEU A 136 -0.60 -15.41 -2.62
C LEU A 136 -2.07 -15.24 -2.29
N ARG A 137 -2.93 -16.08 -2.84
CA ARG A 137 -4.39 -15.92 -2.73
C ARG A 137 -4.96 -16.51 -1.45
N SER A 138 -4.45 -17.66 -1.01
CA SER A 138 -4.99 -18.37 0.15
C SER A 138 -4.39 -17.91 1.48
N PHE A 139 -3.25 -17.22 1.47
CA PHE A 139 -2.55 -16.82 2.69
C PHE A 139 -2.20 -15.33 2.72
N LEU A 140 -1.33 -14.86 1.81
CA LEU A 140 -0.83 -13.48 1.88
C LEU A 140 -1.92 -12.43 1.66
N PHE A 141 -2.85 -12.71 0.75
CA PHE A 141 -3.99 -11.86 0.41
C PHE A 141 -5.30 -12.65 0.51
N ASN A 142 -5.42 -13.49 1.55
CA ASN A 142 -6.67 -14.17 1.87
C ASN A 142 -7.82 -13.16 1.99
N GLY A 143 -8.99 -13.52 1.48
CA GLY A 143 -10.13 -12.64 1.31
C GLY A 143 -10.38 -12.24 -0.16
N VAL A 144 -9.36 -12.30 -1.03
CA VAL A 144 -9.48 -11.92 -2.45
C VAL A 144 -10.46 -12.79 -3.25
N ASP A 145 -10.73 -14.02 -2.79
CA ASP A 145 -11.66 -14.95 -3.42
C ASP A 145 -12.99 -15.06 -2.65
N GLU A 146 -13.07 -14.46 -1.45
CA GLU A 146 -14.15 -14.68 -0.48
C GLU A 146 -15.01 -13.45 -0.21
N ILE A 147 -14.43 -12.24 -0.17
CA ILE A 147 -15.12 -11.02 0.29
C ILE A 147 -15.71 -10.18 -0.85
N GLY A 148 -15.49 -10.58 -2.10
CA GLY A 148 -16.03 -9.90 -3.28
C GLY A 148 -15.96 -10.76 -4.53
N ASN A 149 -16.66 -10.32 -5.60
CA ASN A 149 -16.75 -11.03 -6.87
C ASN A 149 -16.15 -10.27 -8.06
N LYS A 150 -15.77 -8.99 -7.87
CA LYS A 150 -15.15 -8.16 -8.89
C LYS A 150 -13.74 -8.65 -9.22
N THR A 151 -13.44 -8.77 -10.49
CA THR A 151 -12.12 -9.16 -10.99
C THR A 151 -11.14 -7.98 -10.93
N PHE A 152 -9.86 -8.26 -11.19
CA PHE A 152 -8.86 -7.19 -11.31
C PHE A 152 -9.22 -6.16 -12.38
N LEU A 153 -9.75 -6.60 -13.54
CA LEU A 153 -10.11 -5.69 -14.63
C LEU A 153 -11.37 -4.86 -14.32
N ASP A 154 -12.25 -5.34 -13.45
CA ASP A 154 -13.41 -4.56 -12.98
C ASP A 154 -12.95 -3.35 -12.14
N TYR A 155 -11.91 -3.51 -11.31
CA TYR A 155 -11.36 -2.42 -10.50
C TYR A 155 -10.34 -1.55 -11.24
N PHE A 156 -9.57 -2.15 -12.15
CA PHE A 156 -8.44 -1.52 -12.83
C PHE A 156 -8.56 -1.68 -14.36
N PRO A 157 -9.60 -1.12 -14.99
CA PRO A 157 -9.87 -1.31 -16.43
C PRO A 157 -8.74 -0.76 -17.33
N GLY A 158 -7.90 0.14 -16.82
CA GLY A 158 -6.70 0.63 -17.54
C GLY A 158 -5.65 -0.45 -17.85
N TYR A 159 -5.78 -1.64 -17.27
CA TYR A 159 -4.94 -2.80 -17.59
C TYR A 159 -5.56 -3.74 -18.63
N LYS A 160 -6.77 -3.46 -19.15
CA LYS A 160 -7.41 -4.27 -20.19
C LYS A 160 -6.74 -4.00 -21.54
N LEU A 161 -6.34 -5.05 -22.24
CA LEU A 161 -5.86 -4.99 -23.63
C LEU A 161 -7.04 -5.04 -24.62
N ASP A 162 -6.77 -4.76 -25.90
CA ASP A 162 -7.79 -4.74 -26.97
C ASP A 162 -8.49 -6.09 -27.15
N ASP A 163 -7.80 -7.20 -26.84
CA ASP A 163 -8.32 -8.57 -26.87
C ASP A 163 -9.03 -8.99 -25.56
N GLU A 164 -9.33 -8.02 -24.70
CA GLU A 164 -9.93 -8.17 -23.38
C GLU A 164 -9.08 -8.88 -22.32
N THR A 165 -7.82 -9.24 -22.65
CA THR A 165 -6.92 -9.88 -21.70
C THR A 165 -6.22 -8.87 -20.78
N LEU A 166 -5.63 -9.39 -19.71
CA LEU A 166 -4.90 -8.58 -18.72
C LEU A 166 -3.51 -8.22 -19.24
N ASN A 167 -3.17 -6.93 -19.19
CA ASN A 167 -1.80 -6.48 -19.42
C ASN A 167 -0.86 -6.98 -18.30
N GLU A 168 0.13 -7.79 -18.68
CA GLU A 168 1.12 -8.36 -17.76
C GLU A 168 2.08 -7.33 -17.17
N LYS A 169 2.17 -6.12 -17.74
CA LYS A 169 2.98 -5.04 -17.16
C LYS A 169 2.55 -4.80 -15.71
N ARG A 170 3.54 -4.56 -14.85
CA ARG A 170 3.28 -4.19 -13.45
C ARG A 170 2.57 -2.83 -13.36
N SER A 171 2.93 -1.92 -14.24
CA SER A 171 2.49 -0.53 -14.24
C SER A 171 2.22 -0.08 -15.67
N ILE A 172 1.06 0.52 -15.88
CA ILE A 172 0.65 1.18 -17.12
C ILE A 172 1.17 2.61 -17.14
N MET A 173 1.12 3.31 -15.99
CA MET A 173 1.67 4.66 -15.81
C MET A 173 3.20 4.68 -15.83
N GLY A 174 3.84 3.55 -15.51
CA GLY A 174 5.28 3.46 -15.32
C GLY A 174 5.73 3.87 -13.92
N LYS A 175 7.05 4.03 -13.77
CA LYS A 175 7.63 4.48 -12.50
C LYS A 175 7.60 6.01 -12.42
N SER A 176 6.96 6.55 -11.38
CA SER A 176 6.89 8.00 -11.10
C SER A 176 7.38 8.32 -9.69
N PHE A 177 7.29 9.59 -9.27
CA PHE A 177 7.58 10.07 -7.92
C PHE A 177 9.06 9.88 -7.53
N GLU A 178 9.98 10.55 -8.25
CA GLU A 178 11.42 10.55 -7.90
C GLU A 178 11.65 11.12 -6.48
N ASN A 179 10.83 12.09 -6.07
CA ASN A 179 10.81 12.65 -4.73
C ASN A 179 9.55 12.21 -3.98
N ARG A 180 9.56 12.35 -2.65
CA ARG A 180 8.38 12.10 -1.81
C ARG A 180 7.23 13.01 -2.27
N PRO A 181 6.05 12.44 -2.61
CA PRO A 181 4.96 13.23 -3.21
C PRO A 181 4.08 13.95 -2.20
N TRP A 182 4.34 13.81 -0.89
CA TRP A 182 3.60 14.49 0.17
C TRP A 182 4.46 15.53 0.89
N ASP A 183 3.87 16.70 1.19
CA ASP A 183 4.47 17.73 2.03
C ASP A 183 4.45 17.34 3.52
N SER A 184 4.97 18.22 4.40
CA SER A 184 5.00 17.99 5.85
C SER A 184 3.63 17.97 6.52
N ARG A 185 2.57 18.38 5.81
CA ARG A 185 1.16 18.29 6.25
C ARG A 185 0.46 17.08 5.64
N GLY A 186 1.16 16.30 4.82
CA GLY A 186 0.61 15.14 4.13
C GLY A 186 -0.20 15.51 2.89
N GLU A 187 -0.11 16.74 2.40
CA GLU A 187 -0.74 17.17 1.15
C GLU A 187 0.09 16.73 -0.05
N LEU A 188 -0.58 16.29 -1.11
CA LEU A 188 0.10 15.98 -2.37
C LEU A 188 0.72 17.25 -2.95
N ILE A 189 1.93 17.12 -3.47
CA ILE A 189 2.64 18.18 -4.15
C ILE A 189 2.33 18.08 -5.64
N ASP A 190 1.78 19.15 -6.23
CA ASP A 190 1.25 19.21 -7.61
C ASP A 190 2.27 18.88 -8.74
N ASN A 191 3.53 18.61 -8.43
CA ASN A 191 4.64 18.46 -9.38
C ASN A 191 5.39 17.11 -9.29
N CYS A 192 4.75 16.00 -8.96
CA CYS A 192 5.40 14.69 -8.88
C CYS A 192 4.86 13.62 -9.85
#